data_AF-A0AAJ7L4S6-F1
#
_entry.id   AF-A0AAJ7L4S6-F1
#
_cell.length_a   1.000
_cell.length_b   1.000
_cell.length_c   1.000
_cell.angle_alpha   90.00
_cell.angle_beta   90.00
_cell.angle_gamma   90.00
#
_symmetry.space_group_name_H-M   'P 1'
#
loop_
_entity.id
_entity.type
_entity.pdbx_description
1 polymer ?
#
loop_
_entity_poly.entity_id
_entity_poly.type
_entity_poly.pdbx_seq_one_letter_code
_entity_poly.pdbx_strand_id
1 'polypeptide(L)'
;MYAKSLWKFNRFEVTKIQWKATCVPALTYCNSVLTASADTRKRLETSQREAGKWALGQPTFNIAYEFIEGELGWASYESREAKSKILFFARLERMPSHRWPKAILEAMKTCNIFSEAYKRMKHLSGLYECEFDEPQHVESEERHWRAFRNDVSDRIRTFTDREWRENMETKPSLKRYRQHKMNRGTIDHVHI
;
A
#
# COMPACT_ATOMS: atom_id res chain seq x y z
N MET A 1 20.57 -24.35 20.92
CA MET A 1 20.26 -24.78 19.54
C MET A 1 20.60 -23.67 18.56
N TYR A 2 21.81 -23.69 17.99
CA TYR A 2 22.20 -22.77 16.90
C TYR A 2 21.92 -23.49 15.58
N ALA A 3 20.79 -23.19 14.95
CA ALA A 3 20.56 -23.62 13.58
C ALA A 3 21.47 -22.78 12.65
N LYS A 4 22.70 -23.27 12.41
CA LYS A 4 23.52 -22.78 11.30
C LYS A 4 22.92 -23.29 10.01
N SER A 5 22.16 -22.41 9.38
CA SER A 5 21.73 -22.48 7.99
C SER A 5 22.82 -23.06 7.07
N LEU A 6 22.56 -24.25 6.51
CA LEU A 6 23.48 -25.01 5.65
C LEU A 6 23.56 -24.49 4.19
N TRP A 7 22.81 -23.44 3.84
CA TRP A 7 22.76 -22.90 2.48
C TRP A 7 23.01 -21.39 2.53
N LYS A 8 23.84 -20.84 1.64
CA LYS A 8 23.99 -19.39 1.48
C LYS A 8 22.68 -18.83 0.89
N PHE A 9 21.65 -18.66 1.70
CA PHE A 9 20.42 -18.02 1.21
C PHE A 9 20.70 -16.55 0.95
N ASN A 10 20.20 -16.05 -0.18
CA ASN A 10 20.15 -14.62 -0.42
C ASN A 10 19.21 -13.98 0.61
N ARG A 11 19.78 -13.22 1.56
CA ARG A 11 19.04 -12.52 2.62
C ARG A 11 17.89 -11.69 2.05
N PHE A 12 18.15 -11.01 0.93
CA PHE A 12 17.16 -10.17 0.28
C PHE A 12 15.94 -10.99 -0.16
N GLU A 13 16.17 -12.11 -0.86
CA GLU A 13 15.09 -12.98 -1.36
C GLU A 13 14.29 -13.61 -0.22
N VAL A 14 14.97 -14.12 0.82
CA VAL A 14 14.29 -14.69 2.00
C VAL A 14 13.43 -13.62 2.67
N THR A 15 13.97 -12.40 2.84
CA THR A 15 13.22 -11.30 3.47
C THR A 15 12.04 -10.89 2.61
N LYS A 16 12.20 -10.80 1.28
CA LYS A 16 11.12 -10.47 0.33
C LYS A 16 9.98 -11.47 0.41
N ILE A 17 10.29 -12.77 0.46
CA ILE A 17 9.30 -13.84 0.61
C ILE A 17 8.61 -13.73 1.97
N GLN A 18 9.37 -13.65 3.06
CA GLN A 18 8.83 -13.56 4.42
C GLN A 18 7.96 -12.31 4.59
N TRP A 19 8.39 -11.17 4.04
CA TRP A 19 7.64 -9.92 4.08
C TRP A 19 6.26 -10.07 3.42
N LYS A 20 6.21 -10.63 2.21
CA LYS A 20 4.95 -10.85 1.48
C LYS A 20 4.07 -11.90 2.17
N ALA A 21 4.66 -12.98 2.68
CA ALA A 21 3.92 -14.11 3.23
C ALA A 21 3.39 -13.89 4.65
N THR A 22 4.12 -13.14 5.49
CA THR A 22 3.83 -13.03 6.93
C THR A 22 3.60 -11.59 7.38
N CYS A 23 4.52 -10.68 7.04
CA CYS A 23 4.45 -9.31 7.53
C CYS A 23 3.31 -8.52 6.91
N VAL A 24 3.10 -8.61 5.59
CA VAL A 24 2.02 -7.87 4.91
C VAL A 24 0.63 -8.29 5.42
N PRO A 25 0.28 -9.58 5.54
CA PRO A 25 -1.00 -9.99 6.13
C PRO A 25 -1.19 -9.50 7.56
N ALA A 26 -0.15 -9.61 8.41
CA ALA A 26 -0.23 -9.13 9.80
C ALA A 26 -0.41 -7.60 9.86
N LEU A 27 0.34 -6.87 9.05
CA LEU A 27 0.30 -5.41 8.95
C LEU A 27 -1.05 -4.89 8.43
N THR A 28 -1.67 -5.62 7.50
CA THR A 28 -2.92 -5.21 6.83
C THR A 28 -4.17 -5.87 7.41
N TYR A 29 -4.04 -6.54 8.55
CA TYR A 29 -5.17 -7.14 9.23
C TYR A 29 -6.22 -6.07 9.57
N CYS A 30 -7.47 -6.34 9.17
CA CYS A 30 -8.61 -5.44 9.34
C CYS A 30 -8.47 -4.01 8.77
N ASN A 31 -7.49 -3.76 7.88
CA ASN A 31 -7.18 -2.42 7.38
C ASN A 31 -8.34 -1.78 6.58
N SER A 32 -9.24 -2.59 6.02
CA SER A 32 -10.45 -2.12 5.35
C SER A 32 -11.46 -1.45 6.30
N VAL A 33 -11.52 -1.88 7.57
CA VAL A 33 -12.56 -1.45 8.53
C VAL A 33 -11.99 -0.65 9.69
N LEU A 34 -10.80 -0.99 10.18
CA LEU A 34 -10.15 -0.25 11.27
C LEU A 34 -9.31 0.90 10.72
N THR A 35 -9.30 2.04 11.41
CA THR A 35 -8.44 3.19 11.07
C THR A 35 -7.38 3.34 12.14
N ALA A 36 -6.11 3.18 11.78
CA ALA A 36 -4.99 3.38 12.69
C ALA A 36 -4.77 4.88 12.97
N SER A 37 -4.39 5.20 14.21
CA SER A 37 -4.00 6.57 14.60
C SER A 37 -2.79 7.04 13.77
N ALA A 38 -2.60 8.36 13.68
CA ALA A 38 -1.44 8.91 12.96
C ALA A 38 -0.10 8.42 13.54
N ASP A 39 0.00 8.31 14.88
CA ASP A 39 1.19 7.78 15.55
C ASP A 39 1.42 6.30 15.21
N THR A 40 0.36 5.49 15.27
CA THR A 40 0.44 4.07 14.89
C THR A 40 0.90 3.91 13.45
N ARG A 41 0.33 4.69 12.51
CA ARG A 41 0.74 4.67 11.09
C ARG A 41 2.22 5.02 10.92
N LYS A 42 2.68 6.07 11.60
CA LYS A 42 4.09 6.48 11.58
C LYS A 42 5.01 5.38 12.10
N ARG A 43 4.65 4.72 13.21
CA ARG A 43 5.43 3.61 13.78
C ARG A 43 5.49 2.42 12.82
N LEU A 44 4.37 2.06 12.18
CA LEU A 44 4.32 0.98 11.20
C LEU A 44 5.22 1.25 9.99
N GLU A 45 5.23 2.49 9.49
CA GLU A 45 6.15 2.88 8.41
C GLU A 45 7.62 2.83 8.84
N THR A 46 7.93 3.31 10.04
CA THR A 46 9.30 3.22 10.59
C THR A 46 9.76 1.76 10.69
N SER A 47 8.94 0.88 11.27
CA SER A 47 9.27 -0.54 11.38
C SER A 47 9.40 -1.22 10.02
N GLN A 48 8.57 -0.85 9.03
CA GLN A 48 8.72 -1.33 7.65
C GLN A 48 10.08 -0.91 7.06
N ARG A 49 10.50 0.34 7.28
CA ARG A 49 11.80 0.85 6.80
C ARG A 49 12.97 0.16 7.48
N GLU A 50 12.89 -0.11 8.77
CA GLU A 50 13.90 -0.88 9.50
C GLU A 50 14.03 -2.31 8.96
N ALA A 51 12.90 -2.99 8.71
CA ALA A 51 12.90 -4.28 8.04
C ALA A 51 13.53 -4.20 6.64
N GLY A 52 13.29 -3.12 5.91
CA GLY A 52 13.93 -2.87 4.61
C GLY A 52 15.45 -2.69 4.71
N LYS A 53 15.94 -1.93 5.68
CA LYS A 53 17.39 -1.81 5.95
C LYS A 53 18.03 -3.15 6.28
N TRP A 54 17.33 -3.98 7.07
CA TRP A 54 17.78 -5.32 7.40
C TRP A 54 17.85 -6.23 6.16
N ALA A 55 16.83 -6.16 5.30
CA ALA A 55 16.78 -6.90 4.02
C ALA A 55 17.97 -6.58 3.12
N LEU A 56 18.33 -5.29 3.04
CA LEU A 56 19.46 -4.77 2.25
C LEU A 56 20.83 -5.01 2.93
N GLY A 57 20.85 -5.59 4.13
CA GLY A 57 22.08 -5.88 4.86
C GLY A 57 22.78 -4.66 5.47
N GLN A 58 22.06 -3.55 5.63
CA GLN A 58 22.58 -2.26 6.10
C GLN A 58 21.78 -1.73 7.31
N PRO A 59 21.63 -2.50 8.41
CA PRO A 59 20.71 -2.16 9.50
C PRO A 59 21.12 -0.91 10.29
N THR A 60 22.42 -0.63 10.41
CA THR A 60 22.97 0.46 11.22
C THR A 60 23.13 1.77 10.47
N PHE A 61 23.10 1.75 9.14
CA PHE A 61 23.38 2.91 8.33
C PHE A 61 22.16 3.85 8.22
N ASN A 62 22.44 5.15 8.22
CA ASN A 62 21.44 6.16 7.95
C ASN A 62 21.19 6.27 6.44
N ILE A 63 20.38 5.35 5.93
CA ILE A 63 20.01 5.28 4.52
C ILE A 63 18.74 6.09 4.27
N ALA A 64 18.72 6.84 3.16
CA ALA A 64 17.54 7.56 2.70
C ALA A 64 16.38 6.60 2.39
N TYR A 65 15.16 6.96 2.77
CA TYR A 65 13.99 6.10 2.60
C TYR A 65 13.67 5.81 1.13
N GLU A 66 13.93 6.76 0.24
CA GLU A 66 13.70 6.63 -1.19
C GLU A 66 14.65 5.60 -1.81
N PHE A 67 15.86 5.43 -1.26
CA PHE A 67 16.73 4.34 -1.67
C PHE A 67 16.14 2.98 -1.27
N ILE A 68 15.65 2.87 -0.03
CA ILE A 68 15.04 1.63 0.48
C ILE A 68 13.80 1.26 -0.34
N GLU A 69 12.92 2.24 -0.61
CA GLU A 69 11.72 2.06 -1.44
C GLU A 69 12.08 1.76 -2.89
N GLY A 70 13.10 2.42 -3.44
CA GLY A 70 13.61 2.22 -4.78
C GLY A 70 14.17 0.82 -4.99
N GLU A 71 14.87 0.25 -4.00
CA GLU A 71 15.40 -1.11 -4.09
C GLU A 71 14.33 -2.17 -3.82
N LEU A 72 13.51 -1.99 -2.79
CA LEU A 72 12.57 -3.04 -2.35
C LEU A 72 11.25 -3.04 -3.12
N GLY A 73 10.79 -1.88 -3.60
CA GLY A 73 9.48 -1.74 -4.23
C GLY A 73 8.32 -2.05 -3.29
N TRP A 74 8.53 -1.96 -1.98
CA TRP A 74 7.48 -2.22 -1.01
C TRP A 74 6.50 -1.04 -1.00
N ALA A 75 5.21 -1.34 -1.17
CA ALA A 75 4.17 -0.34 -0.94
C ALA A 75 4.27 0.21 0.49
N SER A 76 3.90 1.47 0.70
CA SER A 76 3.73 2.02 2.04
C SER A 76 2.52 1.39 2.74
N TYR A 77 2.45 1.47 4.07
CA TYR A 77 1.25 1.18 4.82
C TYR A 77 0.07 2.01 4.32
N GLU A 78 0.26 3.31 4.07
CA GLU A 78 -0.83 4.18 3.60
C GLU A 78 -1.38 3.74 2.24
N SER A 79 -0.53 3.36 1.29
CA SER A 79 -0.99 2.85 0.00
C SER A 79 -1.76 1.53 0.14
N ARG A 80 -1.36 0.66 1.08
CA ARG A 80 -2.10 -0.58 1.39
C ARG A 80 -3.44 -0.27 2.06
N GLU A 81 -3.47 0.69 2.98
CA GLU A 81 -4.68 1.18 3.64
C GLU A 81 -5.66 1.74 2.60
N ALA A 82 -5.21 2.65 1.74
CA ALA A 82 -6.02 3.26 0.69
C ALA A 82 -6.66 2.21 -0.20
N LYS A 83 -5.85 1.30 -0.75
CA LYS A 83 -6.36 0.21 -1.59
C LYS A 83 -7.40 -0.64 -0.86
N SER A 84 -7.15 -1.02 0.39
CA SER A 84 -8.08 -1.85 1.16
C SER A 84 -9.40 -1.15 1.46
N LYS A 85 -9.37 0.13 1.86
CA LYS A 85 -10.56 0.92 2.23
C LYS A 85 -11.38 1.31 1.01
N ILE A 86 -10.73 1.83 -0.04
CA ILE A 86 -11.41 2.24 -1.28
C ILE A 86 -12.16 1.04 -1.87
N LEU A 87 -11.50 -0.12 -1.99
CA LEU A 87 -12.14 -1.32 -2.53
C LEU A 87 -13.24 -1.86 -1.61
N PHE A 88 -13.06 -1.79 -0.30
CA PHE A 88 -14.08 -2.25 0.64
C PHE A 88 -15.37 -1.44 0.52
N PHE A 89 -15.29 -0.11 0.61
CA PHE A 89 -16.48 0.76 0.49
C PHE A 89 -17.06 0.72 -0.93
N ALA A 90 -16.22 0.66 -1.96
CA ALA A 90 -16.69 0.49 -3.33
C ALA A 90 -17.45 -0.83 -3.55
N ARG A 91 -17.09 -1.89 -2.82
CA ARG A 91 -17.84 -3.15 -2.81
C ARG A 91 -19.14 -3.02 -2.04
N LEU A 92 -19.14 -2.35 -0.88
CA LEU A 92 -20.36 -2.11 -0.09
C LEU A 92 -21.40 -1.35 -0.91
N GLU A 93 -20.98 -0.35 -1.68
CA GLU A 93 -21.89 0.47 -2.50
C GLU A 93 -22.58 -0.33 -3.62
N ARG A 94 -21.92 -1.38 -4.11
CA ARG A 94 -22.46 -2.29 -5.14
C ARG A 94 -23.27 -3.44 -4.54
N MET A 95 -23.33 -3.57 -3.21
CA MET A 95 -24.16 -4.60 -2.59
C MET A 95 -25.65 -4.24 -2.70
N PRO A 96 -26.55 -5.23 -2.83
CA PRO A 96 -27.98 -5.00 -2.74
C PRO A 96 -28.39 -4.36 -1.39
N SER A 97 -29.34 -3.43 -1.41
CA SER A 97 -29.76 -2.66 -0.22
C SER A 97 -30.35 -3.52 0.91
N HIS A 98 -30.86 -4.72 0.64
CA HIS A 98 -31.33 -5.63 1.69
C HIS A 98 -30.21 -6.18 2.58
N ARG A 99 -28.93 -6.05 2.17
CA ARG A 99 -27.79 -6.50 2.97
C ARG A 99 -27.45 -5.46 4.03
N TRP A 100 -27.33 -5.92 5.28
CA TRP A 100 -26.97 -5.09 6.43
C TRP A 100 -25.81 -4.11 6.18
N PRO A 101 -24.66 -4.49 5.57
CA PRO A 101 -23.58 -3.55 5.34
C PRO A 101 -23.94 -2.38 4.40
N LYS A 102 -24.80 -2.61 3.39
CA LYS A 102 -25.30 -1.55 2.50
C LYS A 102 -26.34 -0.69 3.23
N ALA A 103 -27.28 -1.31 3.94
CA ALA A 103 -28.27 -0.58 4.74
C ALA A 103 -27.61 0.34 5.78
N ILE A 104 -26.55 -0.13 6.45
CA ILE A 104 -25.77 0.69 7.40
C ILE A 104 -25.07 1.84 6.67
N LEU A 105 -24.47 1.60 5.49
CA LEU A 105 -23.83 2.65 4.71
C LEU A 105 -24.83 3.71 4.23
N GLU A 106 -26.01 3.28 3.76
CA GLU A 106 -27.12 4.16 3.40
C GLU A 106 -27.59 4.96 4.61
N ALA A 107 -27.78 4.32 5.76
CA ALA A 107 -28.13 5.01 7.01
C ALA A 107 -27.07 6.03 7.44
N MET A 108 -25.77 5.72 7.33
CA MET A 108 -24.69 6.67 7.60
C MET A 108 -24.78 7.91 6.69
N LYS A 109 -25.09 7.72 5.40
CA LYS A 109 -25.30 8.81 4.45
C LYS A 109 -26.54 9.63 4.80
N THR A 110 -27.68 8.99 5.07
CA THR A 110 -28.95 9.66 5.40
C THR A 110 -28.87 10.45 6.70
N CYS A 111 -28.24 9.88 7.73
CA CYS A 111 -28.07 10.53 9.02
C CYS A 111 -26.89 11.52 9.05
N ASN A 112 -26.04 11.54 8.02
CA ASN A 112 -24.80 12.32 7.97
C ASN A 112 -23.84 12.04 9.14
N ILE A 113 -23.81 10.78 9.61
CA ILE A 113 -22.94 10.31 10.70
C ILE A 113 -22.01 9.26 10.12
N PHE A 114 -20.78 9.68 9.81
CA PHE A 114 -19.78 8.83 9.17
C PHE A 114 -18.82 8.20 10.18
N SER A 115 -18.53 6.92 9.98
CA SER A 115 -17.43 6.25 10.68
C SER A 115 -16.07 6.84 10.31
N GLU A 116 -15.09 6.73 11.22
CA GLU A 116 -13.71 7.13 10.94
C GLU A 116 -13.10 6.37 9.76
N ALA A 117 -13.55 5.14 9.52
CA ALA A 117 -13.16 4.36 8.34
C ALA A 117 -13.65 4.99 7.04
N TYR A 118 -14.89 5.47 7.01
CA TYR A 118 -15.47 6.13 5.85
C TYR A 118 -14.81 7.50 5.60
N LYS A 119 -14.61 8.30 6.66
CA LYS A 119 -13.89 9.59 6.57
C LYS A 119 -12.47 9.39 6.04
N ARG A 120 -11.74 8.42 6.58
CA ARG A 120 -10.38 8.07 6.13
C ARG A 120 -10.39 7.59 4.68
N MET A 121 -11.37 6.78 4.28
CA MET A 121 -11.53 6.37 2.90
C MET A 121 -11.72 7.56 1.97
N LYS A 122 -12.62 8.51 2.29
CA LYS A 122 -12.81 9.72 1.46
C LYS A 122 -11.54 10.55 1.33
N HIS A 123 -10.81 10.74 2.44
CA HIS A 123 -9.53 11.44 2.40
C HIS A 123 -8.51 10.73 1.49
N LEU A 124 -8.37 9.41 1.60
CA LEU A 124 -7.44 8.64 0.77
C LEU A 124 -7.87 8.58 -0.70
N SER A 125 -9.17 8.51 -0.97
CA SER A 125 -9.73 8.59 -2.32
C SER A 125 -9.39 9.92 -2.98
N GLY A 126 -9.52 11.04 -2.25
CA GLY A 126 -9.09 12.36 -2.74
C GLY A 126 -7.58 12.47 -2.94
N LEU A 127 -6.77 11.95 -2.01
CA LEU A 127 -5.31 11.99 -2.10
C LEU A 127 -4.78 11.24 -3.33
N TYR A 128 -5.32 10.07 -3.61
CA TYR A 128 -4.89 9.22 -4.73
C TYR A 128 -5.68 9.48 -6.03
N GLU A 129 -6.52 10.52 -6.05
CA GLU A 129 -7.40 10.84 -7.20
C GLU A 129 -8.23 9.63 -7.66
N CYS A 130 -8.59 8.76 -6.72
CA CYS A 130 -9.45 7.60 -6.96
C CYS A 130 -10.89 8.06 -6.77
N GLU A 131 -11.45 8.74 -7.76
CA GLU A 131 -12.84 9.18 -7.71
C GLU A 131 -13.75 7.95 -7.63
N PHE A 132 -14.49 7.87 -6.53
CA PHE A 132 -15.57 6.93 -6.39
C PHE A 132 -16.83 7.61 -6.89
N ASP A 133 -17.10 7.48 -8.19
CA ASP A 133 -18.42 7.81 -8.73
C ASP A 133 -19.43 6.75 -8.30
N GLU A 134 -20.61 7.19 -7.87
CA GLU A 134 -21.70 6.30 -7.52
C GLU A 134 -21.99 5.36 -8.71
N PRO A 135 -21.92 4.04 -8.52
CA PRO A 135 -22.05 3.12 -9.62
C PRO A 135 -23.46 3.19 -10.19
N GLN A 136 -23.58 3.67 -11.44
CA GLN A 136 -24.73 3.36 -12.27
C GLN A 136 -24.82 1.82 -12.39
N HIS A 137 -26.00 1.26 -12.21
CA HIS A 137 -26.23 -0.18 -12.37
C HIS A 137 -25.81 -0.60 -13.79
N VAL A 138 -24.81 -1.48 -13.92
CA VAL A 138 -24.37 -2.00 -15.23
C VAL A 138 -24.30 -3.52 -15.21
N GLU A 139 -24.88 -4.14 -16.24
CA GLU A 139 -25.18 -5.57 -16.43
C GLU A 139 -23.95 -6.51 -16.52
N SER A 140 -22.72 -6.04 -16.32
CA SER A 140 -21.52 -6.88 -16.28
C SER A 140 -20.60 -6.52 -15.10
N GLU A 141 -21.09 -6.81 -13.89
CA GLU A 141 -20.47 -6.40 -12.62
C GLU A 141 -19.03 -6.90 -12.44
N GLU A 142 -18.69 -8.13 -12.87
CA GLU A 142 -17.37 -8.72 -12.59
C GLU A 142 -16.25 -8.10 -13.43
N ARG A 143 -16.47 -7.86 -14.72
CA ARG A 143 -15.48 -7.24 -15.61
C ARG A 143 -15.23 -5.80 -15.20
N HIS A 144 -16.30 -5.10 -14.82
CA HIS A 144 -16.25 -3.73 -14.31
C HIS A 144 -15.53 -3.66 -12.95
N TRP A 145 -15.77 -4.60 -12.04
CA TRP A 145 -15.09 -4.66 -10.75
C TRP A 145 -13.58 -4.89 -10.90
N ARG A 146 -13.17 -5.81 -11.77
CA ARG A 146 -11.74 -6.03 -12.05
C ARG A 146 -11.08 -4.78 -12.64
N ALA A 147 -11.75 -4.12 -13.58
CA ALA A 147 -11.27 -2.87 -14.17
C ALA A 147 -11.10 -1.78 -13.11
N PHE A 148 -12.11 -1.56 -12.26
CA PHE A 148 -12.04 -0.60 -11.15
C PHE A 148 -10.91 -0.94 -10.17
N ARG A 149 -10.76 -2.21 -9.80
CA ARG A 149 -9.69 -2.65 -8.90
C ARG A 149 -8.30 -2.39 -9.48
N ASN A 150 -8.14 -2.59 -10.78
CA ASN A 150 -6.90 -2.32 -11.49
C ASN A 150 -6.64 -0.82 -11.56
N ASP A 151 -7.64 -0.02 -11.92
CA ASP A 151 -7.55 1.44 -11.95
C ASP A 151 -7.12 2.02 -10.59
N VAL A 152 -7.77 1.62 -9.49
CA VAL A 152 -7.36 2.02 -8.12
C VAL A 152 -5.91 1.62 -7.84
N SER A 153 -5.50 0.43 -8.28
CA SER A 153 -4.11 -0.03 -8.07
C SER A 153 -3.11 0.78 -8.89
N ASP A 154 -3.47 1.14 -10.12
CA ASP A 154 -2.62 1.89 -11.05
C ASP A 154 -2.51 3.36 -10.64
N ARG A 155 -3.60 3.98 -10.16
CA ARG A 155 -3.59 5.35 -9.60
C ARG A 155 -2.70 5.45 -8.36
N ILE A 156 -2.88 4.53 -7.41
CA ILE A 156 -2.03 4.48 -6.20
C ILE A 156 -0.56 4.27 -6.61
N ARG A 157 -0.28 3.36 -7.54
CA ARG A 157 1.09 3.13 -8.03
C ARG A 157 1.68 4.41 -8.64
N THR A 158 0.96 5.02 -9.58
CA THR A 158 1.39 6.25 -10.29
C THR A 158 1.67 7.38 -9.31
N PHE A 159 0.78 7.61 -8.34
CA PHE A 159 0.98 8.60 -7.29
C PHE A 159 2.27 8.32 -6.50
N THR A 160 2.44 7.09 -6.01
CA THR A 160 3.60 6.75 -5.19
C THR A 160 4.93 6.78 -5.97
N ASP A 161 4.90 6.45 -7.26
CA ASP A 161 6.09 6.53 -8.11
C ASP A 161 6.47 7.98 -8.42
N ARG A 162 5.47 8.88 -8.57
CA ARG A 162 5.67 10.34 -8.66
C ARG A 162 6.27 10.90 -7.38
N GLU A 163 5.63 10.63 -6.24
CA GLU A 163 6.09 11.07 -4.91
C GLU A 163 7.52 10.60 -4.62
N TRP A 164 7.84 9.35 -4.95
CA TRP A 164 9.18 8.81 -4.81
C TRP A 164 10.22 9.57 -5.64
N ARG A 165 9.90 9.90 -6.90
CA ARG A 165 10.80 10.69 -7.78
C ARG A 165 11.03 12.10 -7.24
N GLU A 166 9.95 12.79 -6.88
CA GLU A 166 10.01 14.14 -6.31
C GLU A 166 10.85 14.16 -5.02
N ASN A 167 10.62 13.20 -4.12
CA ASN A 167 11.39 13.10 -2.87
C ASN A 167 12.88 12.78 -3.13
N MET A 168 13.21 11.97 -4.14
CA MET A 168 14.60 11.74 -4.53
C MET A 168 15.28 13.00 -5.08
N GLU A 169 14.54 13.87 -5.77
CA GLU A 169 15.10 15.08 -6.36
C GLU A 169 15.59 16.08 -5.30
N THR A 170 14.88 16.16 -4.18
CA THR A 170 15.21 17.04 -3.05
C THR A 170 16.50 16.66 -2.32
N LYS A 171 17.02 15.43 -2.52
CA LYS A 171 18.14 14.89 -1.73
C LYS A 171 19.45 14.83 -2.52
N PRO A 172 20.47 15.66 -2.19
CA PRO A 172 21.76 15.65 -2.87
C PRO A 172 22.50 14.31 -2.81
N SER A 173 22.36 13.58 -1.68
CA SER A 173 22.98 12.27 -1.47
C SER A 173 22.51 11.19 -2.46
N LEU A 174 21.35 11.40 -3.10
CA LEU A 174 20.76 10.47 -4.08
C LEU A 174 21.06 10.86 -5.53
N LYS A 175 21.87 11.89 -5.78
CA LYS A 175 22.17 12.38 -7.14
C LYS A 175 22.71 11.29 -8.07
N ARG A 176 23.62 10.44 -7.59
CA ARG A 176 24.15 9.32 -8.38
C ARG A 176 23.12 8.20 -8.55
N TYR A 177 22.32 7.95 -7.53
CA TYR A 177 21.29 6.91 -7.55
C TYR A 177 20.21 7.21 -8.59
N ARG A 178 19.66 8.43 -8.60
CA ARG A 178 18.60 8.85 -9.55
C ARG A 178 19.06 8.89 -11.02
N GLN A 179 20.37 8.99 -11.28
CA GLN A 179 20.91 8.91 -12.65
C GLN A 179 20.79 7.51 -13.24
N HIS A 180 20.67 6.47 -12.41
CA HIS A 180 20.67 5.08 -12.86
C HIS A 180 19.37 4.35 -12.53
N LYS A 181 18.66 4.77 -11.47
CA LYS A 181 17.38 4.19 -11.06
C LYS A 181 16.21 4.98 -11.66
N MET A 182 15.52 4.38 -12.64
CA MET A 182 14.37 5.00 -13.32
C MET A 182 13.01 4.61 -12.71
N ASN A 183 12.93 3.40 -12.14
CA ASN A 183 11.70 2.81 -11.61
C ASN A 183 11.90 2.32 -10.18
N ARG A 184 10.82 2.34 -9.40
CA ARG A 184 10.80 1.81 -8.03
C ARG A 184 10.70 0.28 -8.06
N GLY A 185 11.48 -0.39 -7.20
CA GLY A 185 11.55 -1.85 -7.08
C GLY A 185 12.71 -2.51 -7.83
N THR A 186 12.88 -3.81 -7.60
CA THR A 186 13.81 -4.65 -8.35
C THR A 186 13.29 -4.93 -9.76
N ILE A 187 14.16 -4.83 -10.76
CA ILE A 187 13.88 -5.38 -12.09
C ILE A 187 13.92 -6.91 -11.94
N ASP A 188 12.82 -7.60 -12.26
CA ASP A 188 12.61 -9.04 -12.02
C ASP A 188 13.57 -9.99 -12.78
N HIS A 189 14.61 -9.46 -13.44
CA HIS A 189 15.53 -10.21 -14.32
C HIS A 189 17.03 -10.03 -14.03
N VAL A 190 17.43 -9.53 -12.85
CA VAL A 190 18.86 -9.30 -12.52
C VAL A 190 19.43 -10.38 -11.57
N HIS A 191 18.84 -11.57 -11.55
CA HIS A 191 19.42 -12.73 -10.87
C HIS A 191 19.95 -13.71 -11.93
N ILE A 192 21.19 -13.47 -12.37
CA ILE A 192 22.05 -14.48 -13.02
C ILE A 192 22.69 -15.32 -11.92
#